data_AF-A0A6H0ZMH5-F1
#
_entry.id   AF-A0A6H0ZMH5-F1
#
_cell.length_a   1.000
_cell.length_b   1.000
_cell.length_c   1.000
_cell.angle_alpha   90.00
_cell.angle_beta   90.00
_cell.angle_gamma   90.00
#
_symmetry.space_group_name_H-M   'P 1'
#
loop_
_entity.id
_entity.type
_entity.pdbx_description
1 polymer ?
#
loop_
_entity_poly.entity_id
_entity_poly.type
_entity_poly.pdbx_seq_one_letter_code
_entity_poly.pdbx_strand_id
1 'polypeptide(L)'
;MKVEDLTGEQVALLMERFLEKTKRVGECLEWQGYIQNSGYGVLERRIGGKRIKVLAHRFAAKYIAGLEVDDICTCHKCDNRRCVDENHLFAGTHKENMQDAVAKGRQAKGGDLPHTKLNEEQVHLIREDDRDYETVATAYSVPSSTVSNIKNLIEWSHVPVRGSIFKSGAGDRIAGEAHYCAKLDEAKVIRIRTSTEPLGKLAVEFGVAYNTVHSALVGKTWRRVTVAANDNRLADAMEDAA
;
A
#
# COMPACT_ATOMS: atom_id res chain seq x y z
N MET A 1 24.49 -20.08 -16.76
CA MET A 1 23.89 -20.86 -17.85
C MET A 1 22.40 -20.68 -17.75
N LYS A 2 21.80 -20.18 -18.83
CA LYS A 2 20.37 -19.99 -18.85
C LYS A 2 19.68 -21.30 -19.26
N VAL A 3 18.37 -21.39 -19.05
CA VAL A 3 17.63 -22.63 -19.37
C VAL A 3 17.51 -22.83 -20.88
N GLU A 4 17.66 -21.74 -21.63
CA GLU A 4 17.66 -21.69 -23.09
C GLU A 4 18.92 -22.31 -23.72
N ASP A 5 20.04 -22.32 -22.99
CA ASP A 5 21.34 -22.78 -23.49
C ASP A 5 21.54 -24.31 -23.35
N LEU A 6 20.54 -25.03 -22.82
CA LEU A 6 20.67 -26.45 -22.51
C LEU A 6 20.62 -27.31 -23.77
N THR A 7 21.54 -28.28 -23.88
CA THR A 7 21.50 -29.28 -24.94
C THR A 7 20.38 -30.31 -24.69
N GLY A 8 19.92 -31.00 -25.74
CA GLY A 8 18.87 -32.02 -25.60
C GLY A 8 19.20 -33.11 -24.57
N GLU A 9 20.46 -33.55 -24.51
CA GLU A 9 20.94 -34.51 -23.49
C GLU A 9 20.83 -33.93 -22.08
N GLN A 10 21.24 -32.67 -21.89
CA GLN A 10 21.13 -32.00 -20.60
C GLN A 10 19.67 -31.85 -20.17
N VAL A 11 18.78 -31.50 -21.09
CA VAL A 11 17.34 -31.39 -20.81
C VAL A 11 16.77 -32.73 -20.37
N ALA A 12 17.08 -33.83 -21.05
CA ALA A 12 16.59 -35.15 -20.67
C ALA A 12 17.03 -35.56 -19.26
N LEU A 13 18.32 -35.37 -18.94
CA LEU A 13 18.86 -35.67 -17.61
C LEU A 13 18.32 -34.73 -16.52
N LEU A 14 18.06 -33.47 -16.85
CA LEU A 14 17.44 -32.54 -15.91
C LEU A 14 15.95 -32.83 -15.71
N MET A 15 15.23 -33.29 -16.74
CA MET A 15 13.83 -33.68 -16.68
C MET A 15 13.62 -34.86 -15.73
N GLU A 16 14.48 -35.89 -15.80
CA GLU A 16 14.43 -37.03 -14.87
C GLU A 16 14.52 -36.56 -13.41
N ARG A 17 15.53 -35.73 -13.11
CA ARG A 17 15.71 -35.15 -11.77
C ARG A 17 14.56 -34.20 -11.39
N PHE A 18 14.02 -33.50 -12.38
CA PHE A 18 12.90 -32.59 -12.15
C PHE A 18 11.70 -33.37 -11.62
N LEU A 19 11.29 -34.42 -12.33
CA LEU A 19 10.19 -35.30 -11.91
C LEU A 19 10.46 -35.93 -10.54
N GLU A 20 11.67 -36.42 -10.29
CA GLU A 20 12.08 -37.00 -8.99
C GLU A 20 11.90 -36.02 -7.80
N LYS A 21 12.02 -34.72 -8.05
CA LYS A 21 12.02 -33.67 -7.02
C LYS A 21 10.78 -32.79 -7.08
N THR A 22 9.70 -33.24 -7.69
CA THR A 22 8.40 -32.56 -7.62
C THR A 22 7.41 -33.35 -6.78
N LYS A 23 6.60 -32.62 -5.99
CA LYS A 23 5.53 -33.22 -5.19
C LYS A 23 4.30 -32.32 -5.23
N ARG A 24 3.13 -32.91 -5.45
CA ARG A 24 1.85 -32.21 -5.37
C ARG A 24 1.57 -31.85 -3.91
N VAL A 25 1.37 -30.57 -3.63
CA VAL A 25 1.03 -30.00 -2.31
C VAL A 25 -0.13 -29.03 -2.51
N GLY A 26 -1.33 -29.44 -2.09
CA GLY A 26 -2.56 -28.73 -2.44
C GLY A 26 -2.71 -28.60 -3.95
N GLU A 27 -2.97 -27.39 -4.43
CA GLU A 27 -3.09 -27.09 -5.87
C GLU A 27 -1.72 -26.91 -6.55
N CYS A 28 -0.63 -26.74 -5.79
CA CYS A 28 0.71 -26.49 -6.34
C CYS A 28 1.48 -27.79 -6.60
N LEU A 29 2.27 -27.82 -7.67
CA LEU A 29 3.35 -28.79 -7.83
C LEU A 29 4.63 -28.17 -7.25
N GLU A 30 5.06 -28.58 -6.06
CA GLU A 30 6.20 -27.96 -5.37
C GLU A 30 7.52 -28.67 -5.62
N TRP A 31 8.56 -27.86 -5.84
CA TRP A 31 9.96 -28.30 -5.87
C TRP A 31 10.45 -28.72 -4.47
N GLN A 32 10.99 -29.93 -4.38
CA GLN A 32 11.51 -30.55 -3.16
C GLN A 32 13.05 -30.58 -3.12
N GLY A 33 13.72 -30.05 -4.14
CA GLY A 33 15.18 -29.96 -4.20
C GLY A 33 15.73 -28.73 -3.46
N TYR A 34 16.94 -28.30 -3.84
CA TYR A 34 17.57 -27.14 -3.24
C TYR A 34 16.73 -25.87 -3.47
N ILE A 35 16.54 -25.11 -2.39
CA ILE A 35 15.90 -23.79 -2.38
C ILE A 35 16.96 -22.76 -2.05
N GLN A 36 17.14 -21.76 -2.91
CA GLN A 36 18.09 -20.67 -2.64
C GLN A 36 17.47 -19.63 -1.69
N ASN A 37 18.29 -18.71 -1.14
CA ASN A 37 17.84 -17.72 -0.16
C ASN A 37 16.69 -16.82 -0.63
N SER A 38 16.53 -16.61 -1.95
CA SER A 38 15.39 -15.89 -2.51
C SER A 38 14.09 -16.71 -2.55
N GLY A 39 14.08 -17.94 -2.05
CA GLY A 39 12.91 -18.82 -1.96
C GLY A 39 12.60 -19.63 -3.22
N TYR A 40 13.35 -19.44 -4.30
CA TYR A 40 13.14 -20.18 -5.55
C TYR A 40 13.83 -21.55 -5.55
N GLY A 41 13.15 -22.53 -6.16
CA GLY A 41 13.72 -23.84 -6.44
C GLY A 41 14.83 -23.82 -7.48
N VAL A 42 15.88 -24.58 -7.22
CA VAL A 42 17.04 -24.75 -8.09
C VAL A 42 17.13 -26.20 -8.53
N LEU A 43 17.12 -26.41 -9.84
CA LEU A 43 17.35 -27.68 -10.49
C LEU A 43 18.82 -27.74 -10.91
N GLU A 44 19.56 -28.70 -10.35
CA GLU A 44 20.98 -28.87 -10.64
C GLU A 44 21.40 -30.33 -10.74
N ARG A 45 22.30 -30.66 -11.66
CA ARG A 45 22.84 -32.02 -11.83
C ARG A 45 24.27 -31.93 -12.36
N ARG A 46 25.09 -32.94 -12.05
CA ARG A 46 26.43 -33.07 -12.63
C ARG A 46 26.33 -33.90 -13.91
N ILE A 47 26.76 -33.34 -15.05
CA ILE A 47 26.72 -33.96 -16.38
C ILE A 47 28.10 -33.79 -17.01
N GLY A 48 28.73 -34.89 -17.43
CA GLY A 48 30.09 -34.84 -18.02
C GLY A 48 31.13 -34.17 -17.12
N GLY A 49 31.03 -34.37 -15.79
CA GLY A 49 31.91 -33.75 -14.80
C GLY A 49 31.61 -32.29 -14.48
N LYS A 50 30.77 -31.59 -15.25
CA LYS A 50 30.36 -30.19 -15.03
C LYS A 50 29.07 -30.10 -14.24
N ARG A 51 28.95 -29.13 -13.33
CA ARG A 51 27.70 -28.84 -12.60
C ARG A 51 26.82 -27.93 -13.45
N ILE A 52 25.67 -28.46 -13.85
CA ILE A 52 24.61 -27.74 -14.56
C ILE A 52 23.59 -27.27 -13.52
N LYS A 53 23.22 -26.00 -13.54
CA LYS A 53 22.28 -25.39 -12.58
C LYS A 53 21.36 -24.40 -13.30
N VAL A 54 20.06 -24.56 -13.11
CA VAL A 54 18.99 -23.68 -13.61
C VAL A 54 17.89 -23.51 -12.55
N LEU A 55 17.01 -22.51 -12.71
CA LEU A 55 15.85 -22.34 -11.82
C LEU A 55 14.76 -23.35 -12.20
N ALA A 56 14.21 -24.05 -11.21
CA ALA A 56 13.27 -25.15 -11.43
C ALA A 56 11.98 -24.66 -12.12
N HIS A 57 11.44 -23.50 -11.71
CA HIS A 57 10.25 -22.92 -12.33
C HIS A 57 10.50 -22.44 -13.77
N ARG A 58 11.71 -21.95 -14.10
CA ARG A 58 12.06 -21.59 -15.49
C ARG A 58 12.20 -22.82 -16.38
N PHE A 59 12.74 -23.91 -15.83
CA PHE A 59 12.78 -25.20 -16.52
C PHE A 59 11.38 -25.72 -16.83
N ALA A 60 10.47 -25.70 -15.85
CA ALA A 60 9.08 -26.07 -16.07
C ALA A 60 8.39 -25.16 -17.09
N ALA A 61 8.57 -23.84 -17.00
CA ALA A 61 8.01 -22.90 -17.95
C ALA A 61 8.46 -23.20 -19.39
N LYS A 62 9.76 -23.39 -19.63
CA LYS A 62 10.27 -23.63 -20.99
C LYS A 62 9.90 -25.02 -21.53
N TYR A 63 10.15 -26.07 -20.75
CA TYR A 63 10.11 -27.45 -21.26
C TYR A 63 8.83 -28.23 -20.95
N ILE A 64 7.99 -27.75 -20.03
CA ILE A 64 6.71 -28.39 -19.68
C ILE A 64 5.56 -27.52 -20.18
N ALA A 65 5.57 -26.23 -19.85
CA ALA A 65 4.52 -25.30 -20.27
C ALA A 65 4.69 -24.77 -21.71
N GLY A 66 5.88 -24.94 -22.32
CA GLY A 66 6.18 -24.41 -23.65
C GLY A 66 6.20 -22.89 -23.71
N LEU A 67 6.49 -22.22 -22.60
CA LEU A 67 6.58 -20.77 -22.52
C LEU A 67 7.95 -20.30 -23.03
N GLU A 68 7.92 -19.26 -23.87
CA GLU A 68 9.12 -18.48 -24.14
C GLU A 68 9.54 -17.79 -22.84
N VAL A 69 10.79 -17.98 -22.43
CA VAL A 69 11.34 -17.41 -21.20
C VAL A 69 12.58 -16.56 -21.47
N ASP A 70 12.97 -16.46 -22.73
CA ASP A 70 14.15 -15.77 -23.22
C ASP A 70 14.01 -14.28 -22.90
N ASP A 71 14.91 -13.78 -22.05
CA ASP A 71 14.97 -12.40 -21.55
C ASP A 71 13.67 -11.83 -20.92
N ILE A 72 12.73 -12.72 -20.54
CA ILE A 72 11.52 -12.36 -19.80
C ILE A 72 11.41 -13.12 -18.47
N CYS A 73 10.60 -12.60 -17.56
CA CYS A 73 10.41 -13.17 -16.23
C CYS A 73 9.36 -14.28 -16.29
N THR A 74 9.64 -15.38 -15.58
CA THR A 74 8.63 -16.41 -15.32
C THR A 74 7.97 -16.07 -13.99
N CYS A 75 6.67 -15.80 -14.03
CA CYS A 75 5.89 -15.32 -12.89
C CYS A 75 4.92 -16.41 -12.40
N HIS A 76 4.54 -16.33 -11.13
CA HIS A 76 3.64 -17.29 -10.48
C HIS A 76 2.24 -16.70 -10.29
N LYS A 77 1.19 -17.40 -10.74
CA LYS A 77 -0.20 -17.05 -10.43
C LYS A 77 -0.55 -17.36 -8.97
N CYS A 78 -0.07 -18.49 -8.48
CA CYS A 78 -0.31 -19.01 -7.13
C CYS A 78 0.59 -18.39 -6.05
N ASP A 79 1.54 -17.53 -6.47
CA ASP A 79 2.43 -16.82 -5.57
C ASP A 79 3.35 -17.67 -4.66
N ASN A 80 3.40 -18.97 -4.92
CA ASN A 80 4.28 -19.92 -4.26
C ASN A 80 5.60 -20.05 -5.04
N ARG A 81 6.70 -19.52 -4.50
CA ARG A 81 8.03 -19.53 -5.16
C ARG A 81 8.60 -20.94 -5.39
N ARG A 82 8.07 -21.96 -4.70
CA ARG A 82 8.44 -23.37 -4.89
C ARG A 82 7.61 -24.06 -5.96
N CYS A 83 6.52 -23.44 -6.41
CA CYS A 83 5.64 -24.02 -7.42
C CYS A 83 6.34 -24.07 -8.78
N VAL A 84 6.20 -25.21 -9.44
CA VAL A 84 6.71 -25.50 -10.78
C VAL A 84 5.61 -26.06 -11.70
N ASP A 85 4.35 -25.95 -11.29
CA ASP A 85 3.19 -26.34 -12.10
C ASP A 85 3.04 -25.43 -13.32
N GLU A 86 2.92 -26.02 -14.51
CA GLU A 86 2.78 -25.34 -15.79
C GLU A 86 1.58 -24.37 -15.85
N ASN A 87 0.47 -24.71 -15.19
CA ASN A 87 -0.76 -23.89 -15.21
C ASN A 87 -0.63 -22.65 -14.31
N HIS A 88 0.28 -22.72 -13.34
CA HIS A 88 0.58 -21.65 -12.39
C HIS A 88 1.69 -20.72 -12.85
N LEU A 89 2.37 -21.03 -13.96
CA LEU A 89 3.44 -20.21 -14.52
C LEU A 89 2.93 -19.40 -15.72
N PHE A 90 3.47 -18.20 -15.87
CA PHE A 90 3.26 -17.38 -17.06
C PHE A 90 4.50 -16.56 -17.38
N ALA A 91 4.69 -16.24 -18.65
CA ALA A 91 5.72 -15.33 -19.10
C ALA A 91 5.23 -13.89 -18.91
N GLY A 92 6.04 -13.06 -18.25
CA GLY A 92 5.74 -11.66 -18.01
C GLY A 92 6.99 -10.81 -18.09
N THR A 93 6.83 -9.57 -18.52
CA THR A 93 7.89 -8.56 -18.43
C THR A 93 8.17 -8.20 -16.96
N HIS A 94 9.36 -7.66 -16.69
CA HIS A 94 9.67 -7.08 -15.38
C HIS A 94 8.61 -6.05 -14.93
N LYS A 95 8.06 -5.29 -15.90
CA LYS A 95 7.01 -4.30 -15.65
C LYS A 95 5.71 -4.96 -15.20
N GLU A 96 5.27 -6.01 -15.89
CA GLU A 96 4.04 -6.76 -15.53
C GLU A 96 4.20 -7.46 -14.18
N ASN A 97 5.36 -8.05 -13.89
CA ASN A 97 5.64 -8.63 -12.57
C ASN A 97 5.60 -7.57 -11.45
N MET A 98 6.11 -6.36 -11.71
CA MET A 98 6.03 -5.25 -10.77
C MET A 98 4.59 -4.78 -10.56
N GLN A 99 3.81 -4.69 -11.64
CA GLN A 99 2.39 -4.33 -11.60
C GLN A 99 1.55 -5.36 -10.85
N ASP A 100 1.80 -6.66 -11.06
CA ASP A 100 1.16 -7.75 -10.33
C ASP A 100 1.51 -7.69 -8.83
N ALA A 101 2.79 -7.45 -8.49
CA ALA A 101 3.22 -7.27 -7.10
C ALA A 101 2.55 -6.04 -6.44
N VAL A 102 2.35 -4.95 -7.18
CA VAL A 102 1.62 -3.77 -6.70
C VAL A 102 0.14 -4.10 -6.50
N ALA A 103 -0.51 -4.73 -7.47
CA ALA A 103 -1.93 -5.11 -7.42
C ALA A 103 -2.21 -6.07 -6.25
N LYS A 104 -1.29 -7.00 -5.99
CA LYS A 104 -1.36 -7.95 -4.87
C LYS A 104 -0.85 -7.38 -3.54
N GLY A 105 -0.46 -6.11 -3.49
CA GLY A 105 -0.04 -5.45 -2.25
C GLY A 105 1.29 -5.95 -1.65
N ARG A 106 2.16 -6.58 -2.45
CA ARG A 106 3.41 -7.24 -2.01
C ARG A 106 4.62 -6.33 -1.98
N GLN A 107 4.44 -5.06 -2.31
CA GLN A 107 5.50 -4.08 -2.18
C GLN A 107 5.77 -3.88 -0.68
N ALA A 108 7.03 -4.06 -0.26
CA ALA A 108 7.44 -3.69 1.08
C ALA A 108 7.17 -2.19 1.28
N LYS A 109 6.53 -1.84 2.39
CA LYS A 109 6.12 -0.47 2.71
C LYS A 109 6.52 -0.14 4.14
N GLY A 110 6.80 1.13 4.39
CA GLY A 110 7.05 1.60 5.74
C GLY A 110 8.19 0.85 6.41
N GLY A 111 7.93 0.31 7.60
CA GLY A 111 8.91 -0.33 8.48
C GLY A 111 9.51 -1.63 7.93
N ASP A 112 8.89 -2.23 6.91
CA ASP A 112 9.40 -3.43 6.24
C ASP A 112 10.56 -3.15 5.27
N LEU A 113 10.86 -1.87 5.02
CA LEU A 113 12.00 -1.48 4.19
C LEU A 113 13.26 -1.34 5.07
N PRO A 114 14.42 -1.89 4.64
CA PRO A 114 15.64 -1.98 5.44
C PRO A 114 16.28 -0.62 5.78
N HIS A 115 15.83 0.46 5.14
CA HIS A 115 16.35 1.82 5.34
C HIS A 115 15.32 2.77 5.98
N THR A 116 14.18 2.26 6.41
CA THR A 116 13.16 3.09 7.05
C THR A 116 13.53 3.36 8.50
N LYS A 117 13.63 4.64 8.85
CA LYS A 117 13.96 5.11 10.21
C LYS A 117 12.81 4.98 11.21
N LEU A 118 11.59 4.90 10.71
CA LEU A 118 10.36 4.87 11.50
C LEU A 118 9.69 3.50 11.40
N ASN A 119 9.04 3.06 12.47
CA ASN A 119 8.12 1.92 12.46
C ASN A 119 6.67 2.41 12.59
N GLU A 120 5.70 1.49 12.46
CA GLU A 120 4.27 1.84 12.52
C GLU A 120 3.86 2.49 13.85
N GLU A 121 4.41 2.03 14.98
CA GLU A 121 4.13 2.60 16.30
C GLU A 121 4.62 4.05 16.39
N GLN A 122 5.83 4.33 15.91
CA GLN A 122 6.37 5.69 15.87
C GLN A 122 5.54 6.58 14.95
N VAL A 123 5.01 6.05 13.85
CA VAL A 123 4.11 6.78 12.95
C VAL A 123 2.80 7.12 13.66
N HIS A 124 2.24 6.21 14.46
CA HIS A 124 1.08 6.51 15.31
C HIS A 124 1.40 7.61 16.32
N LEU A 125 2.52 7.51 17.03
CA LEU A 125 2.95 8.53 17.99
C LEU A 125 3.16 9.89 17.32
N ILE A 126 3.80 9.94 16.14
CA ILE A 126 3.97 11.18 15.36
C ILE A 126 2.62 11.79 14.96
N ARG A 127 1.62 10.97 14.64
CA ARG A 127 0.27 11.45 14.29
C ARG A 127 -0.48 12.02 15.49
N GLU A 128 -0.30 11.45 16.67
CA GLU A 128 -0.94 11.87 17.92
C GLU A 128 -0.20 13.04 18.61
N ASP A 129 1.03 13.34 18.18
CA ASP A 129 1.87 14.36 18.80
C ASP A 129 1.43 15.78 18.39
N ASP A 130 0.92 16.57 19.33
CA ASP A 130 0.46 17.94 19.08
C ASP A 130 1.57 19.02 19.05
N ARG A 131 2.83 18.63 19.27
CA ARG A 131 3.96 19.57 19.19
C ARG A 131 4.17 20.05 17.75
N ASP A 132 4.90 21.17 17.62
CA ASP A 132 5.27 21.70 16.31
C ASP A 132 6.14 20.69 15.54
N TYR A 133 6.14 20.81 14.22
CA TYR A 133 6.75 19.80 13.35
C TYR A 133 8.26 19.70 13.51
N GLU A 134 8.94 20.77 13.92
CA GLU A 134 10.40 20.79 14.10
C GLU A 134 10.80 20.07 15.38
N THR A 135 10.03 20.26 16.45
CA THR A 135 10.20 19.52 17.72
C THR A 135 9.97 18.02 17.52
N VAL A 136 8.92 17.63 16.81
CA VAL A 136 8.63 16.21 16.53
C VAL A 136 9.70 15.61 15.60
N ALA A 137 10.10 16.34 14.56
CA ALA A 137 11.14 15.93 13.63
C ALA A 137 12.47 15.61 14.34
N THR A 138 12.89 16.50 15.23
CA THR A 138 14.10 16.33 16.03
C THR A 138 14.03 15.11 16.93
N ALA A 139 12.89 14.90 17.62
CA ALA A 139 12.69 13.77 18.53
C ALA A 139 12.82 12.40 17.81
N TYR A 140 12.41 12.32 16.54
CA TYR A 140 12.47 11.11 15.74
C TYR A 140 13.63 11.07 14.72
N SER A 141 14.51 12.08 14.70
CA SER A 141 15.65 12.18 13.77
C SER A 141 15.24 12.06 12.29
N VAL A 142 14.11 12.69 11.95
CA VAL A 142 13.55 12.78 10.60
C VAL A 142 13.37 14.25 10.19
N PRO A 143 13.32 14.58 8.89
CA PRO A 143 12.98 15.94 8.45
C PRO A 143 11.56 16.36 8.87
N SER A 144 11.34 17.66 9.10
CA SER A 144 10.01 18.21 9.41
C SER A 144 8.99 18.02 8.27
N SER A 145 9.47 17.90 7.02
CA SER A 145 8.65 17.47 5.89
C SER A 145 8.09 16.05 6.04
N THR A 146 8.87 15.11 6.60
CA THR A 146 8.41 13.74 6.88
C THR A 146 7.30 13.73 7.92
N VAL A 147 7.44 14.52 8.98
CA VAL A 147 6.38 14.68 10.00
C VAL A 147 5.09 15.23 9.37
N SER A 148 5.22 16.28 8.54
CA SER A 148 4.09 16.84 7.79
C SER A 148 3.44 15.79 6.88
N ASN A 149 4.22 15.04 6.12
CA ASN A 149 3.71 14.00 5.20
C ASN A 149 3.01 12.86 5.95
N ILE A 150 3.53 12.47 7.12
CA ILE A 150 2.92 11.44 7.98
C ILE A 150 1.58 11.90 8.55
N LYS A 151 1.51 13.15 9.04
CA LYS A 151 0.27 13.73 9.60
C LYS A 151 -0.79 13.97 8.53
N ASN A 152 -0.38 14.40 7.33
CA ASN A 152 -1.27 14.60 6.18
C ASN A 152 -1.63 13.30 5.43
N LEU A 153 -1.20 12.13 5.92
CA LEU A 153 -1.39 10.81 5.30
C LEU A 153 -0.88 10.72 3.85
N ILE A 154 0.11 11.52 3.48
CA ILE A 154 0.79 11.43 2.18
C ILE A 154 1.77 10.24 2.23
N GLU A 155 2.59 10.19 3.27
CA GLU A 155 3.43 9.04 3.59
C GLU A 155 2.77 8.18 4.67
N TRP A 156 3.07 6.88 4.68
CA TRP A 156 2.49 5.91 5.63
C TRP A 156 0.96 5.79 5.61
N SER A 157 0.31 6.11 4.48
CA SER A 157 -1.15 6.01 4.28
C SER A 157 -1.74 4.59 4.42
N HIS A 158 -0.88 3.57 4.43
CA HIS A 158 -1.26 2.18 4.69
C HIS A 158 -1.45 1.91 6.19
N VAL A 159 -0.74 2.63 7.07
CA VAL A 159 -0.92 2.53 8.52
C VAL A 159 -2.22 3.24 8.89
N PRO A 160 -3.19 2.56 9.52
CA PRO A 160 -4.43 3.18 9.96
C PRO A 160 -4.18 4.29 10.99
N VAL A 161 -5.12 5.19 11.21
CA VAL A 161 -5.06 6.12 12.36
C VAL A 161 -5.69 5.40 13.56
N ARG A 162 -5.13 5.55 14.78
CA ARG A 162 -5.74 5.00 16.00
C ARG A 162 -6.98 5.86 16.30
N GLY A 163 -8.16 5.31 16.04
CA GLY A 163 -9.43 6.03 16.02
C GLY A 163 -10.17 5.79 14.71
N SER A 164 -11.34 5.16 14.81
CA SER A 164 -12.13 4.59 13.70
C SER A 164 -12.46 5.60 12.60
N ILE A 165 -11.91 5.43 11.38
CA ILE A 165 -12.51 5.94 10.13
C ILE A 165 -12.24 5.00 8.96
N PHE A 166 -13.33 4.54 8.33
CA PHE A 166 -13.32 3.73 7.11
C PHE A 166 -12.80 4.53 5.91
N LYS A 167 -11.99 3.89 5.06
CA LYS A 167 -11.55 4.45 3.78
C LYS A 167 -12.74 4.53 2.80
N SER A 168 -13.09 5.72 2.33
CA SER A 168 -13.69 5.87 0.99
C SER A 168 -12.58 6.04 -0.04
N GLY A 169 -12.81 5.61 -1.28
CA GLY A 169 -11.81 5.38 -2.33
C GLY A 169 -10.86 6.54 -2.66
N ALA A 170 -9.78 6.16 -3.35
CA ALA A 170 -8.64 6.98 -3.72
C ALA A 170 -9.03 8.35 -4.34
N GLY A 171 -8.42 9.42 -3.82
CA GLY A 171 -8.41 10.75 -4.44
C GLY A 171 -9.06 11.87 -3.62
N ASP A 172 -9.89 11.54 -2.64
CA ASP A 172 -10.53 12.55 -1.81
C ASP A 172 -9.63 13.00 -0.66
N ARG A 173 -9.33 14.30 -0.60
CA ARG A 173 -8.66 14.91 0.56
C ARG A 173 -9.49 14.64 1.81
N ILE A 174 -8.82 14.16 2.86
CA ILE A 174 -9.40 13.99 4.19
C ILE A 174 -10.05 15.33 4.60
N ALA A 175 -11.35 15.31 4.85
CA ALA A 175 -12.14 16.51 5.08
C ALA A 175 -13.13 16.27 6.22
N GLY A 176 -13.41 17.32 6.99
CA GLY A 176 -14.34 17.23 8.11
C GLY A 176 -13.72 16.51 9.31
N GLU A 177 -14.51 15.68 10.00
CA GLU A 177 -14.12 14.99 11.24
C GLU A 177 -13.02 13.95 11.01
N ALA A 178 -12.83 13.57 9.75
CA ALA A 178 -11.73 12.73 9.34
C ALA A 178 -10.36 13.42 9.40
N HIS A 179 -10.34 14.75 9.45
CA HIS A 179 -9.11 15.51 9.57
C HIS A 179 -8.63 15.52 11.02
N TYR A 180 -7.40 15.09 11.29
CA TYR A 180 -6.86 14.98 12.65
C TYR A 180 -6.82 16.30 13.43
N CYS A 181 -6.76 17.44 12.74
CA CYS A 181 -6.85 18.77 13.38
C CYS A 181 -8.28 19.37 13.40
N ALA A 182 -9.30 18.62 12.98
CA ALA A 182 -10.67 19.09 13.00
C ALA A 182 -11.16 19.23 14.45
N LYS A 183 -11.34 20.47 14.88
CA LYS A 183 -11.95 20.81 16.18
C LYS A 183 -13.48 20.72 16.17
N LEU A 184 -14.06 20.58 14.98
CA LEU A 184 -15.49 20.36 14.77
C LEU A 184 -15.70 18.89 14.38
N ASP A 185 -16.85 18.33 14.73
CA ASP A 185 -17.36 17.04 14.29
C ASP A 185 -18.65 17.26 13.47
N GLU A 186 -19.17 16.23 12.81
CA GLU A 186 -20.39 16.37 12.00
C GLU A 186 -21.59 16.88 12.83
N ALA A 187 -21.73 16.44 14.08
CA ALA A 187 -22.80 16.87 14.97
C ALA A 187 -22.73 18.37 15.31
N LYS A 188 -21.52 18.89 15.59
CA LYS A 188 -21.28 20.33 15.81
C LYS A 188 -21.55 21.13 14.55
N VAL A 189 -21.20 20.64 13.36
CA VAL A 189 -21.48 21.34 12.10
C VAL A 189 -22.97 21.38 11.80
N ILE A 190 -23.69 20.29 12.06
CA ILE A 190 -25.16 20.28 11.99
C ILE A 190 -25.74 21.30 12.98
N ARG A 191 -25.23 21.36 14.20
CA ARG A 191 -25.65 22.37 15.20
C ARG A 191 -25.34 23.79 14.75
N ILE A 192 -24.18 24.04 14.14
CA ILE A 192 -23.83 25.36 13.57
C ILE A 192 -24.84 25.78 12.50
N ARG A 193 -25.25 24.85 11.63
CA ARG A 193 -26.17 25.14 10.53
C ARG A 193 -27.63 25.27 10.97
N THR A 194 -28.04 24.58 12.02
CA THR A 194 -29.45 24.53 12.45
C THR A 194 -29.78 25.46 13.61
N SER A 195 -28.78 25.83 14.42
CA SER A 195 -28.95 26.69 15.60
C SER A 195 -29.24 28.14 15.23
N THR A 196 -30.05 28.81 16.06
CA THR A 196 -30.33 30.25 15.98
C THR A 196 -29.39 31.10 16.85
N GLU A 197 -28.50 30.45 17.61
CA GLU A 197 -27.55 31.13 18.50
C GLU A 197 -26.51 31.94 17.70
N PRO A 198 -25.96 33.04 18.26
CA PRO A 198 -24.91 33.82 17.60
C PRO A 198 -23.66 32.96 17.31
N LEU A 199 -23.06 33.11 16.12
CA LEU A 199 -21.88 32.33 15.72
C LEU A 199 -20.68 32.55 16.65
N GLY A 200 -20.54 33.76 17.23
CA GLY A 200 -19.53 34.03 18.25
C GLY A 200 -19.71 33.21 19.52
N LYS A 201 -20.95 32.94 19.92
CA LYS A 201 -21.25 32.07 21.07
C LYS A 201 -20.87 30.62 20.77
N LEU A 202 -21.24 30.13 19.59
CA LEU A 202 -20.87 28.78 19.12
C LEU A 202 -19.36 28.62 18.95
N ALA A 203 -18.66 29.67 18.51
CA ALA A 203 -17.21 29.68 18.36
C ALA A 203 -16.49 29.52 19.72
N VAL A 204 -16.93 30.27 20.73
CA VAL A 204 -16.42 30.14 22.11
C VAL A 204 -16.74 28.76 22.67
N GLU A 205 -17.97 28.28 22.49
CA GLU A 205 -18.41 26.98 23.00
C GLU A 205 -17.64 25.81 22.39
N PHE A 206 -17.37 25.86 21.08
CA PHE A 206 -16.62 24.80 20.38
C PHE A 206 -15.10 25.01 20.41
N GLY A 207 -14.60 26.08 21.05
CA GLY A 207 -13.16 26.36 21.16
C GLY A 207 -12.48 26.60 19.80
N VAL A 208 -13.21 27.19 18.84
CA VAL A 208 -12.74 27.46 17.48
C VAL A 208 -12.83 28.95 17.15
N ALA A 209 -12.06 29.39 16.16
CA ALA A 209 -12.18 30.75 15.66
C ALA A 209 -13.54 31.00 15.00
N TYR A 210 -14.04 32.23 15.10
CA TYR A 210 -15.29 32.67 14.45
C TYR A 210 -15.35 32.28 12.97
N ASN A 211 -14.26 32.52 12.23
CA ASN A 211 -14.16 32.20 10.80
C ASN A 211 -14.29 30.70 10.50
N THR A 212 -13.95 29.83 11.45
CA THR A 212 -14.11 28.37 11.32
C THR A 212 -15.58 27.99 11.38
N VAL A 213 -16.34 28.59 12.31
CA VAL A 213 -17.80 28.41 12.41
C VAL A 213 -18.49 29.00 11.18
N HIS A 214 -18.10 30.21 10.77
CA HIS A 214 -18.64 30.86 9.58
C HIS A 214 -18.40 30.03 8.31
N SER A 215 -17.18 29.52 8.11
CA SER A 215 -16.85 28.68 6.94
C SER A 215 -17.64 27.35 6.90
N ALA A 216 -17.93 26.78 8.07
CA ALA A 216 -18.74 25.57 8.20
C ALA A 216 -20.24 25.84 7.94
N LEU A 217 -20.74 27.01 8.37
CA LEU A 217 -22.11 27.48 8.11
C LEU A 217 -22.37 27.65 6.61
N VAL A 218 -21.52 28.43 5.92
CA VAL A 218 -21.68 28.73 4.48
C VAL A 218 -21.31 27.56 3.55
N GLY A 219 -20.92 26.42 4.12
CA GLY A 219 -20.54 25.23 3.34
C GLY A 219 -19.22 25.36 2.58
N LYS A 220 -18.40 26.38 2.87
CA LYS A 220 -17.04 26.50 2.30
C LYS A 220 -16.17 25.34 2.76
N THR A 221 -16.28 24.99 4.04
CA THR A 221 -15.76 23.75 4.65
C THR A 221 -16.94 22.83 4.99
N TRP A 222 -16.67 21.53 5.23
CA TRP A 222 -17.72 20.55 5.58
C TRP A 222 -18.85 20.42 4.54
N ARG A 223 -18.48 20.44 3.24
CA ARG A 223 -19.41 20.33 2.10
C ARG A 223 -20.26 19.05 2.08
N ARG A 224 -19.79 18.00 2.76
CA ARG A 224 -20.44 16.68 2.82
C ARG A 224 -21.60 16.63 3.78
N VAL A 225 -21.63 17.51 4.79
CA VAL A 225 -22.83 17.73 5.60
C VAL A 225 -23.82 18.44 4.69
N THR A 226 -24.98 17.87 4.42
CA THR A 226 -25.95 18.40 3.44
C THR A 226 -27.14 19.10 4.08
N VAL A 227 -27.16 19.20 5.42
CA VAL A 227 -28.21 19.91 6.15
C VAL A 227 -28.22 21.38 5.72
N ALA A 228 -29.36 21.82 5.21
CA ALA A 228 -29.60 23.21 4.86
C ALA A 228 -29.44 24.09 6.10
N ALA A 229 -28.72 25.19 5.97
CA ALA A 229 -28.63 26.17 7.05
C ALA A 229 -30.04 26.71 7.34
N ASN A 230 -30.37 26.85 8.62
CA ASN A 230 -31.62 27.44 9.06
C ASN A 230 -31.64 28.88 8.59
N ASP A 231 -32.42 29.09 7.54
CA ASP A 231 -32.34 30.23 6.64
C ASP A 231 -32.95 31.46 7.32
N ASN A 232 -32.09 32.31 7.86
CA ASN A 232 -32.43 33.71 8.18
C ASN A 232 -31.20 34.63 8.29
N ARG A 233 -30.00 34.21 7.90
CA ARG A 233 -28.77 35.03 7.97
C ARG A 233 -27.78 34.84 6.82
N LEU A 234 -28.20 34.19 5.72
CA LEU A 234 -27.43 34.18 4.47
C LEU A 234 -27.50 35.52 3.72
N ALA A 235 -28.49 36.37 4.03
CA ALA A 235 -28.60 37.72 3.45
C ALA A 235 -27.54 38.68 4.00
N ASP A 236 -27.32 38.73 5.32
CA ASP A 236 -26.38 39.69 5.93
C ASP A 236 -24.90 39.36 5.67
N ALA A 237 -24.54 38.08 5.48
CA ALA A 237 -23.14 37.66 5.32
C ALA A 237 -22.60 37.84 3.88
N MET A 238 -23.48 38.12 2.90
CA MET A 238 -23.08 38.38 1.51
C MET A 238 -22.94 39.88 1.19
N GLU A 239 -23.40 40.77 2.08
CA GLU A 239 -23.37 42.22 1.86
C GLU A 239 -22.04 42.88 2.31
N ASP A 240 -21.28 42.26 3.21
CA ASP A 240 -19.95 42.74 3.66
C ASP A 240 -18.78 42.35 2.72
N ALA A 241 -19.07 41.81 1.54
CA ALA A 241 -18.08 41.38 0.55
C ALA A 241 -18.20 42.08 -0.83
N ALA A 242 -18.93 43.20 -0.90
CA ALA A 242 -19.01 44.10 -2.06
C ALA A 242 -18.50 45.50 -1.69
#